data_AF-A0AAT9R746-F1
#
_entry.id   AF-A0AAT9R746-F1
#
_cell.length_a   1.000
_cell.length_b   1.000
_cell.length_c   1.000
_cell.angle_alpha   90.00
_cell.angle_beta   90.00
_cell.angle_gamma   90.00
#
_symmetry.space_group_name_H-M   'P 1'
#
loop_
_entity.id
_entity.type
_entity.pdbx_description
1 polymer ?
#
loop_
_entity_poly.entity_id
_entity_poly.type
_entity_poly.pdbx_seq_one_letter_code
_entity_poly.pdbx_strand_id
1 'polypeptide(L)'
;MGTRRASKNSSGDVGGSPSGGKDSGRRIGRRALLIGTAVAAAGTALVARDELTRAWWRVPGVEKPRKEGEVDYAGAKWVAASDANWRLADRPDDFGIEMVIIHVTQGSFDSAVKVFRDPAHGAAAHYIVRKDGHVTQMIRELDVAYHAGNRDYNERSVGIEHEGFVERPEDFTDEMYEASARLTARVCARYDIPLDREHILGHVEVPGTDHTDPGEGWDWDRYMKLVRAAATAQTSTTA
;
A
#
# COMPACT_ATOMS: atom_id res chain seq x y z
N MET A 1 28.51 68.33 21.38
CA MET A 1 28.66 67.26 22.39
C MET A 1 28.82 65.95 21.64
N GLY A 2 30.02 65.42 21.38
CA GLY A 2 30.94 64.79 22.34
C GLY A 2 30.47 63.34 22.60
N THR A 3 31.21 62.25 22.38
CA THR A 3 32.61 61.98 22.02
C THR A 3 32.74 60.48 21.72
N ARG A 4 33.61 60.12 20.75
CA ARG A 4 34.62 59.01 20.70
C ARG A 4 34.22 57.62 21.28
N ARG A 5 34.55 56.49 20.63
CA ARG A 5 35.93 56.01 20.38
C ARG A 5 35.93 54.79 19.43
N ALA A 6 36.90 54.78 18.53
CA ALA A 6 37.39 53.60 17.81
C ALA A 6 38.34 52.77 18.68
N SER A 7 38.57 51.49 18.36
CA SER A 7 39.87 51.00 17.84
C SER A 7 39.90 49.48 17.65
N LYS A 8 40.49 49.08 16.52
CA LYS A 8 41.07 47.76 16.22
C LYS A 8 42.33 47.50 17.05
N ASN A 9 42.69 46.22 17.20
CA ASN A 9 44.03 45.62 17.04
C ASN A 9 43.88 44.09 17.29
N SER A 10 44.25 43.15 16.41
CA SER A 10 45.53 42.83 15.73
C SER A 10 46.44 41.91 16.55
N SER A 11 47.14 41.00 15.83
CA SER A 11 48.22 40.04 16.20
C SER A 11 47.78 38.80 17.00
N GLY A 12 48.00 37.54 16.58
CA GLY A 12 49.25 36.88 16.14
C GLY A 12 49.94 36.30 17.39
N ASP A 13 50.48 35.09 17.52
CA ASP A 13 50.88 33.99 16.64
C ASP A 13 51.20 32.75 17.55
N VAL A 14 51.18 31.55 16.95
CA VAL A 14 51.84 30.25 17.24
C VAL A 14 52.33 29.85 18.66
N GLY A 15 51.93 28.64 19.07
CA GLY A 15 52.90 27.59 19.46
C GLY A 15 52.86 27.04 20.89
N GLY A 16 52.59 25.73 21.04
CA GLY A 16 53.06 24.93 22.18
C GLY A 16 52.04 23.95 22.77
N SER A 17 52.16 22.66 22.43
CA SER A 17 51.55 21.56 23.18
C SER A 17 52.04 21.51 24.64
N PRO A 18 51.24 20.97 25.57
CA PRO A 18 51.61 19.64 26.05
C PRO A 18 50.43 18.67 26.22
N SER A 19 50.84 17.41 26.25
CA SER A 19 50.13 16.16 26.49
C SER A 19 49.20 16.11 27.71
N GLY A 20 48.15 15.29 27.60
CA GLY A 20 47.64 14.49 28.71
C GLY A 20 46.12 14.55 28.90
N GLY A 21 45.47 13.38 28.82
CA GLY A 21 44.11 13.19 29.36
C GLY A 21 43.16 12.45 28.42
N LYS A 22 43.02 11.14 28.65
CA LYS A 22 41.95 10.31 28.10
C LYS A 22 40.60 10.89 28.51
N ASP A 23 39.68 11.05 27.56
CA ASP A 23 38.27 10.81 27.86
C ASP A 23 37.50 10.23 26.67
N SER A 24 36.65 9.28 27.00
CA SER A 24 35.91 8.38 26.16
C SER A 24 34.58 8.97 25.68
N GLY A 25 34.43 9.13 24.36
CA GLY A 25 33.16 9.49 23.71
C GLY A 25 32.77 8.42 22.69
N ARG A 26 32.34 7.26 23.19
CA ARG A 26 31.92 6.09 22.40
C ARG A 26 30.68 6.45 21.56
N ARG A 27 30.83 6.49 20.23
CA ARG A 27 29.74 6.38 19.25
C ARG A 27 28.86 5.19 19.65
N ILE A 28 27.63 5.44 20.08
CA ILE A 28 26.68 4.38 20.44
C ILE A 28 26.26 3.68 19.15
N GLY A 29 26.68 2.41 19.05
CA GLY A 29 26.50 1.56 17.89
C GLY A 29 25.06 1.08 17.71
N ARG A 30 24.79 0.72 16.46
CA ARG A 30 23.60 0.01 15.97
C ARG A 30 23.28 -1.16 16.91
N ARG A 31 22.09 -1.13 17.52
CA ARG A 31 21.58 -2.26 18.29
C ARG A 31 21.30 -3.41 17.33
N ALA A 32 22.08 -4.47 17.45
CA ALA A 32 21.77 -5.77 16.91
C ALA A 32 20.50 -6.28 17.59
N LEU A 33 19.42 -6.45 16.83
CA LEU A 33 18.25 -7.19 17.27
C LEU A 33 18.51 -8.67 16.97
N LEU A 34 18.82 -9.43 18.01
CA LEU A 34 18.84 -10.89 17.96
C LEU A 34 17.40 -11.39 17.89
N ILE A 35 16.93 -11.77 16.71
CA ILE A 35 15.69 -12.54 16.55
C ILE A 35 16.06 -14.01 16.79
N GLY A 36 15.79 -14.48 18.01
CA GLY A 36 15.91 -15.89 18.35
C GLY A 36 14.83 -16.70 17.65
N THR A 37 15.23 -17.63 16.78
CA THR A 37 14.33 -18.63 16.21
C THR A 37 14.41 -19.90 17.03
N ALA A 38 13.39 -20.17 17.84
CA ALA A 38 13.14 -21.51 18.37
C ALA A 38 12.23 -22.24 17.37
N VAL A 39 12.80 -23.17 16.60
CA VAL A 39 12.05 -24.03 15.68
C VAL A 39 11.35 -25.13 16.48
N ALA A 40 10.02 -25.18 16.42
CA ALA A 40 9.25 -26.35 16.84
C ALA A 40 8.27 -26.74 15.71
N ALA A 41 8.28 -28.03 15.38
CA ALA A 41 7.33 -28.86 14.61
C ALA A 41 6.74 -28.32 13.27
N ALA A 42 6.70 -29.17 12.25
CA ALA A 42 6.36 -28.82 10.87
C ALA A 42 4.96 -28.17 10.66
N GLY A 43 4.00 -28.36 11.57
CA GLY A 43 2.69 -27.68 11.54
C GLY A 43 2.76 -26.23 12.02
N THR A 44 3.48 -25.98 13.12
CA THR A 44 3.81 -24.62 13.60
C THR A 44 4.72 -23.87 12.63
N ALA A 45 5.51 -24.55 11.81
CA ALA A 45 6.39 -23.92 10.84
C ALA A 45 5.65 -23.20 9.69
N LEU A 46 4.47 -23.67 9.25
CA LEU A 46 3.69 -22.99 8.20
C LEU A 46 2.96 -21.77 8.74
N VAL A 47 2.31 -21.88 9.91
CA VAL A 47 1.72 -20.73 10.61
C VAL A 47 2.79 -19.70 10.94
N ALA A 48 3.97 -20.15 11.41
CA ALA A 48 5.11 -19.26 11.63
C ALA A 48 5.59 -18.59 10.34
N ARG A 49 5.56 -19.26 9.18
CA ARG A 49 5.94 -18.64 7.90
C ARG A 49 4.98 -17.55 7.47
N ASP A 50 3.68 -17.76 7.62
CA ASP A 50 2.67 -16.78 7.24
C ASP A 50 2.72 -15.55 8.16
N GLU A 51 2.82 -15.77 9.47
CA GLU A 51 3.07 -14.72 10.48
C GLU A 51 4.39 -13.99 10.23
N LEU A 52 5.48 -14.70 9.93
CA LEU A 52 6.78 -14.09 9.62
C LEU A 52 6.74 -13.29 8.32
N THR A 53 5.99 -13.74 7.32
CA THR A 53 5.81 -13.02 6.05
C THR A 53 5.01 -11.74 6.27
N ARG A 54 3.89 -11.82 7.00
CA ARG A 54 3.12 -10.64 7.45
C ARG A 54 3.97 -9.66 8.25
N ALA A 55 4.71 -10.17 9.23
CA ALA A 55 5.58 -9.37 10.08
C ALA A 55 6.72 -8.71 9.30
N TRP A 56 7.33 -9.42 8.34
CA TRP A 56 8.35 -8.90 7.44
C TRP A 56 7.86 -7.66 6.67
N TRP A 57 6.62 -7.68 6.18
CA TRP A 57 6.02 -6.53 5.51
C TRP A 57 5.82 -5.31 6.42
N ARG A 58 5.95 -5.45 7.74
CA ARG A 58 5.75 -4.38 8.73
C ARG A 58 7.03 -3.94 9.43
N VAL A 59 8.20 -4.42 9.02
CA VAL A 59 9.47 -4.00 9.62
C VAL A 59 9.94 -2.67 8.99
N PRO A 60 10.11 -1.58 9.77
CA PRO A 60 10.70 -0.33 9.30
C PRO A 60 12.13 -0.51 8.75
N GLY A 61 12.50 0.27 7.72
CA GLY A 61 13.85 0.25 7.13
C GLY A 61 14.23 -1.03 6.36
N VAL A 62 13.27 -1.90 6.03
CA VAL A 62 13.48 -3.00 5.08
C VAL A 62 13.20 -2.50 3.67
N GLU A 63 14.24 -2.40 2.84
CA GLU A 63 14.06 -2.23 1.40
C GLU A 63 13.33 -3.45 0.84
N LYS A 64 12.07 -3.25 0.49
CA LYS A 64 11.25 -4.26 -0.16
C LYS A 64 11.54 -4.19 -1.67
N PRO A 65 12.23 -5.18 -2.26
CA PRO A 65 12.57 -5.13 -3.67
C PRO A 65 11.29 -5.17 -4.50
N ARG A 66 11.10 -4.17 -5.37
CA ARG A 66 10.07 -4.23 -6.42
C ARG A 66 10.68 -4.96 -7.60
N LYS A 67 10.28 -6.22 -7.80
CA LYS A 67 10.58 -6.90 -9.06
C LYS A 67 9.50 -6.55 -10.07
N GLU A 68 9.89 -5.97 -11.19
CA GLU A 68 8.98 -5.71 -12.30
C GLU A 68 8.27 -7.02 -12.72
N GLY A 69 6.95 -6.95 -12.89
CA GLY A 69 6.15 -8.11 -13.29
C GLY A 69 5.70 -9.04 -12.17
N GLU A 70 6.22 -8.87 -10.95
CA GLU A 70 5.76 -9.64 -9.79
C GLU A 70 4.44 -9.08 -9.26
N VAL A 71 3.53 -9.99 -8.91
CA VAL A 71 2.19 -9.68 -8.40
C VAL A 71 2.11 -9.94 -6.91
N ASP A 72 1.37 -9.10 -6.20
CA ASP A 72 1.07 -9.27 -4.78
C ASP A 72 -0.12 -10.24 -4.61
N TYR A 73 -1.08 -10.25 -5.54
CA TYR A 73 -2.19 -11.21 -5.54
C TYR A 73 -1.90 -12.39 -6.46
N ALA A 74 -1.80 -13.60 -5.87
CA ALA A 74 -1.59 -14.82 -6.63
C ALA A 74 -2.74 -15.06 -7.62
N GLY A 75 -2.40 -15.26 -8.90
CA GLY A 75 -3.36 -15.42 -9.98
C GLY A 75 -3.72 -14.13 -10.73
N ALA A 76 -3.25 -12.96 -10.27
CA ALA A 76 -3.35 -11.73 -11.05
C ALA A 76 -2.42 -11.79 -12.28
N LYS A 77 -2.84 -11.16 -13.38
CA LYS A 77 -1.99 -10.83 -14.51
C LYS A 77 -1.33 -9.48 -14.28
N TRP A 78 -0.03 -9.36 -14.51
CA TRP A 78 0.65 -8.06 -14.44
C TRP A 78 0.47 -7.25 -15.73
N VAL A 79 0.09 -5.97 -15.58
CA VAL A 79 0.05 -4.97 -16.66
C VAL A 79 0.45 -3.62 -16.06
N ALA A 80 1.71 -3.21 -16.19
CA ALA A 80 2.19 -1.97 -15.59
C ALA A 80 1.36 -0.74 -16.02
N ALA A 81 0.96 0.07 -15.04
CA ALA A 81 0.52 1.45 -15.22
C ALA A 81 1.71 2.37 -15.56
N SER A 82 1.42 3.56 -16.09
CA SER A 82 2.44 4.59 -16.27
C SER A 82 3.00 5.05 -14.92
N ASP A 83 4.31 5.26 -14.83
CA ASP A 83 4.98 5.78 -13.64
C ASP A 83 4.56 7.21 -13.26
N ALA A 84 3.93 7.94 -14.18
CA ALA A 84 3.31 9.23 -13.90
C ALA A 84 2.00 9.13 -13.10
N ASN A 85 1.39 7.95 -13.01
CA ASN A 85 0.06 7.74 -12.42
C ASN A 85 0.11 7.12 -11.01
N TRP A 86 1.31 6.98 -10.44
CA TRP A 86 1.54 6.47 -9.09
C TRP A 86 2.89 7.00 -8.55
N ARG A 87 3.21 6.72 -7.29
CA ARG A 87 4.55 6.97 -6.72
C ARG A 87 5.04 5.82 -5.86
N LEU A 88 6.35 5.69 -5.75
CA LEU A 88 6.97 4.85 -4.74
C LEU A 88 6.57 5.32 -3.33
N ALA A 89 6.37 4.37 -2.43
CA ALA A 89 6.20 4.63 -1.00
C ALA A 89 7.21 3.82 -0.17
N ASP A 90 7.62 4.39 0.95
CA ASP A 90 8.58 3.79 1.88
C ASP A 90 7.85 3.16 3.07
N ARG A 91 7.01 2.15 2.83
CA ARG A 91 6.21 1.53 3.92
C ARG A 91 7.08 0.60 4.77
N PRO A 92 6.96 0.57 6.10
CA PRO A 92 5.99 1.28 6.94
C PRO A 92 6.46 2.63 7.51
N ASP A 93 7.57 3.20 6.99
CA ASP A 93 8.04 4.53 7.42
C ASP A 93 7.13 5.66 6.88
N ASP A 94 6.52 5.43 5.72
CA ASP A 94 5.31 6.09 5.21
C ASP A 94 4.05 5.59 5.94
N PHE A 95 2.86 5.98 5.48
CA PHE A 95 1.60 5.48 6.04
C PHE A 95 1.39 3.97 5.79
N GLY A 96 0.67 3.30 6.70
CA GLY A 96 0.21 1.93 6.51
C GLY A 96 -0.90 1.82 5.46
N ILE A 97 -1.15 0.61 4.96
CA ILE A 97 -2.35 0.32 4.17
C ILE A 97 -3.44 -0.10 5.16
N GLU A 98 -4.48 0.70 5.24
CA GLU A 98 -5.51 0.62 6.27
C GLU A 98 -6.89 0.34 5.67
N MET A 99 -7.05 0.48 4.35
CA MET A 99 -8.35 0.32 3.70
C MET A 99 -8.24 -0.19 2.26
N VAL A 100 -9.38 -0.66 1.74
CA VAL A 100 -9.59 -1.03 0.34
C VAL A 100 -10.68 -0.13 -0.22
N ILE A 101 -10.45 0.45 -1.40
CA ILE A 101 -11.43 1.29 -2.08
C ILE A 101 -11.90 0.61 -3.35
N ILE A 102 -13.21 0.43 -3.45
CA ILE A 102 -13.90 -0.22 -4.56
C ILE A 102 -14.35 0.86 -5.54
N HIS A 103 -13.96 0.66 -6.80
CA HIS A 103 -14.24 1.57 -7.90
C HIS A 103 -14.98 0.87 -9.04
N VAL A 104 -15.61 1.67 -9.89
CA VAL A 104 -16.14 1.24 -11.19
C VAL A 104 -15.55 2.13 -12.27
N THR A 105 -14.95 1.51 -13.29
CA THR A 105 -14.15 2.19 -14.31
C THR A 105 -14.94 3.19 -15.19
N GLN A 106 -16.27 3.11 -15.21
CA GLN A 106 -17.14 3.76 -16.22
C GLN A 106 -16.71 3.41 -17.66
N GLY A 107 -16.32 2.15 -17.87
CA GLY A 107 -15.70 1.70 -19.11
C GLY A 107 -15.48 0.18 -19.19
N SER A 108 -14.73 -0.23 -20.20
CA SER A 108 -14.24 -1.62 -20.33
C SER A 108 -12.84 -1.77 -19.73
N PHE A 109 -12.42 -3.01 -19.49
CA PHE A 109 -11.05 -3.34 -19.15
C PHE A 109 -10.01 -2.72 -20.08
N ASP A 110 -10.22 -2.84 -21.40
CA ASP A 110 -9.27 -2.31 -22.39
C ASP A 110 -9.18 -0.79 -22.32
N SER A 111 -10.30 -0.09 -22.08
CA SER A 111 -10.27 1.36 -21.88
C SER A 111 -9.54 1.75 -20.60
N ALA A 112 -9.77 1.04 -19.49
CA ALA A 112 -9.11 1.29 -18.21
C ALA A 112 -7.59 1.08 -18.32
N VAL A 113 -7.15 -0.04 -18.92
CA VAL A 113 -5.73 -0.32 -19.17
C VAL A 113 -5.11 0.75 -20.06
N LYS A 114 -5.83 1.20 -21.09
CA LYS A 114 -5.34 2.23 -22.01
C LYS A 114 -5.08 3.55 -21.25
N VAL A 115 -6.04 4.01 -20.45
CA VAL A 115 -5.89 5.30 -19.74
C VAL A 115 -4.87 5.23 -18.60
N PHE A 116 -4.80 4.12 -17.85
CA PHE A 116 -3.81 3.96 -16.79
C PHE A 116 -2.37 3.83 -17.30
N ARG A 117 -2.18 3.50 -18.59
CA ARG A 117 -0.89 3.54 -19.29
C ARG A 117 -0.54 4.88 -19.91
N ASP A 118 -1.48 5.82 -19.96
CA ASP A 118 -1.22 7.16 -20.48
C ASP A 118 -0.57 8.02 -19.37
N PRO A 119 0.67 8.51 -19.57
CA PRO A 119 1.33 9.38 -18.60
C PRO A 119 0.64 10.73 -18.40
N ALA A 120 -0.24 11.14 -19.31
CA ALA A 120 -1.00 12.39 -19.18
C ALA A 120 -2.30 12.22 -18.36
N HIS A 121 -2.68 10.99 -17.99
CA HIS A 121 -3.95 10.73 -17.32
C HIS A 121 -3.96 11.17 -15.85
N GLY A 122 -2.86 10.97 -15.13
CA GLY A 122 -2.70 11.37 -13.73
C GLY A 122 -3.39 10.48 -12.70
N ALA A 123 -3.94 9.34 -13.13
CA ALA A 123 -4.66 8.41 -12.26
C ALA A 123 -4.43 6.94 -12.66
N ALA A 124 -4.45 6.04 -11.69
CA ALA A 124 -4.42 4.59 -11.87
C ALA A 124 -4.84 3.89 -10.57
N ALA A 125 -5.22 2.62 -10.67
CA ALA A 125 -5.53 1.76 -9.52
C ALA A 125 -4.54 0.58 -9.41
N HIS A 126 -4.51 -0.06 -8.24
CA HIS A 126 -3.65 -1.23 -8.03
C HIS A 126 -4.13 -2.44 -8.83
N TYR A 127 -5.45 -2.62 -8.89
CA TYR A 127 -6.08 -3.76 -9.54
C TYR A 127 -7.24 -3.36 -10.45
N ILE A 128 -7.49 -4.16 -11.49
CA ILE A 128 -8.73 -4.16 -12.29
C ILE A 128 -9.32 -5.56 -12.27
N VAL A 129 -10.62 -5.68 -12.01
CA VAL A 129 -11.41 -6.91 -12.05
C VAL A 129 -12.37 -6.86 -13.24
N ARG A 130 -12.29 -7.88 -14.08
CA ARG A 130 -13.15 -8.05 -15.26
C ARG A 130 -14.47 -8.74 -14.91
N LYS A 131 -15.46 -8.64 -15.78
CA LYS A 131 -16.75 -9.34 -15.72
C LYS A 131 -16.62 -10.85 -15.72
N ASP A 132 -15.54 -11.38 -16.27
CA ASP A 132 -15.25 -12.81 -16.22
C ASP A 132 -14.42 -13.22 -14.99
N GLY A 133 -14.25 -12.32 -14.01
CA GLY A 133 -13.51 -12.55 -12.78
C GLY A 133 -11.99 -12.52 -12.92
N HIS A 134 -11.43 -12.22 -14.10
CA HIS A 134 -9.99 -12.07 -14.23
C HIS A 134 -9.50 -10.82 -13.51
N VAL A 135 -8.44 -10.98 -12.72
CA VAL A 135 -7.78 -9.90 -11.98
C VAL A 135 -6.50 -9.49 -12.70
N THR A 136 -6.34 -8.20 -12.96
CA THR A 136 -5.09 -7.60 -13.43
C THR A 136 -4.52 -6.72 -12.34
N GLN A 137 -3.24 -6.86 -12.06
CA GLN A 137 -2.50 -5.97 -11.17
C GLN A 137 -1.65 -5.00 -11.99
N MET A 138 -1.74 -3.71 -11.68
CA MET A 138 -1.06 -2.65 -12.43
C MET A 138 0.02 -1.92 -11.64
N ILE A 139 -0.15 -1.87 -10.32
CA ILE A 139 0.77 -1.22 -9.38
C ILE A 139 0.97 -2.16 -8.19
N ARG A 140 2.18 -2.20 -7.61
CA ARG A 140 2.44 -2.96 -6.39
C ARG A 140 1.69 -2.30 -5.23
N GLU A 141 1.09 -3.10 -4.36
CA GLU A 141 0.31 -2.56 -3.22
C GLU A 141 1.17 -1.72 -2.27
N LEU A 142 2.48 -1.98 -2.22
CA LEU A 142 3.41 -1.20 -1.42
C LEU A 142 3.62 0.23 -1.91
N ASP A 143 3.30 0.50 -3.18
CA ASP A 143 3.40 1.82 -3.77
C ASP A 143 2.04 2.53 -3.68
N VAL A 144 1.96 3.79 -4.12
CA VAL A 144 0.76 4.61 -3.98
C VAL A 144 0.19 4.89 -5.34
N ALA A 145 -0.93 4.25 -5.66
CA ALA A 145 -1.73 4.56 -6.83
C ALA A 145 -2.54 5.84 -6.63
N TYR A 146 -2.75 6.64 -7.68
CA TYR A 146 -3.60 7.83 -7.63
C TYR A 146 -5.04 7.47 -8.08
N HIS A 147 -5.86 6.95 -7.17
CA HIS A 147 -7.19 6.41 -7.53
C HIS A 147 -8.37 7.09 -6.81
N ALA A 148 -8.15 7.65 -5.62
CA ALA A 148 -9.23 8.11 -4.74
C ALA A 148 -9.57 9.60 -4.87
N GLY A 149 -8.87 10.35 -5.75
CA GLY A 149 -8.97 11.83 -5.81
C GLY A 149 -8.52 12.57 -4.53
N ASN A 150 -8.15 11.82 -3.48
CA ASN A 150 -7.77 12.31 -2.17
C ASN A 150 -6.42 11.71 -1.77
N ARG A 151 -5.42 12.57 -1.57
CA ARG A 151 -4.06 12.13 -1.26
C ARG A 151 -3.97 11.26 -0.01
N ASP A 152 -4.70 11.63 1.04
CA ASP A 152 -4.67 10.92 2.32
C ASP A 152 -5.18 9.48 2.18
N TYR A 153 -6.22 9.29 1.34
CA TYR A 153 -6.79 7.98 1.03
C TYR A 153 -5.92 7.17 0.06
N ASN A 154 -5.35 7.81 -0.97
CA ASN A 154 -4.38 7.15 -1.86
C ASN A 154 -3.21 6.56 -1.07
N GLU A 155 -2.69 7.31 -0.10
CA GLU A 155 -1.53 6.89 0.69
C GLU A 155 -1.83 5.73 1.65
N ARG A 156 -3.10 5.50 2.00
CA ARG A 156 -3.51 4.48 2.98
C ARG A 156 -4.37 3.35 2.42
N SER A 157 -4.51 3.23 1.10
CA SER A 157 -5.45 2.27 0.54
C SER A 157 -4.95 1.51 -0.69
N VAL A 158 -5.65 0.41 -0.96
CA VAL A 158 -5.58 -0.33 -2.21
C VAL A 158 -6.86 -0.08 -3.01
N GLY A 159 -6.76 0.67 -4.12
CA GLY A 159 -7.84 0.80 -5.11
C GLY A 159 -8.02 -0.43 -6.00
N ILE A 160 -9.28 -0.89 -6.14
CA ILE A 160 -9.70 -1.99 -7.01
C ILE A 160 -10.80 -1.49 -7.96
N GLU A 161 -10.49 -1.47 -9.25
CA GLU A 161 -11.40 -1.09 -10.33
C GLU A 161 -12.24 -2.27 -10.82
N HIS A 162 -13.52 -2.05 -11.10
CA HIS A 162 -14.41 -3.03 -11.70
C HIS A 162 -14.84 -2.55 -13.08
N GLU A 163 -14.62 -3.37 -14.10
CA GLU A 163 -15.05 -3.00 -15.45
C GLU A 163 -16.58 -2.94 -15.52
N GLY A 164 -17.15 -1.88 -16.10
CA GLY A 164 -18.59 -1.68 -16.09
C GLY A 164 -18.98 -0.22 -15.88
N PHE A 165 -20.28 -0.02 -15.67
CA PHE A 165 -20.90 1.29 -15.53
C PHE A 165 -21.87 1.26 -14.35
N VAL A 166 -21.83 2.28 -13.50
CA VAL A 166 -22.63 2.35 -12.26
C VAL A 166 -24.14 2.33 -12.53
N GLU A 167 -24.57 2.76 -13.71
CA GLU A 167 -25.97 2.76 -14.14
C GLU A 167 -26.44 1.42 -14.70
N ARG A 168 -25.56 0.41 -14.80
CA ARG A 168 -25.84 -0.92 -15.36
C ARG A 168 -25.51 -2.02 -14.37
N PRO A 169 -26.39 -2.33 -13.41
CA PRO A 169 -26.16 -3.39 -12.42
C PRO A 169 -25.84 -4.76 -13.04
N GLU A 170 -26.32 -5.04 -14.26
CA GLU A 170 -25.99 -6.26 -15.01
C GLU A 170 -24.51 -6.38 -15.41
N ASP A 171 -23.75 -5.29 -15.33
CA ASP A 171 -22.30 -5.32 -15.52
C ASP A 171 -21.58 -5.99 -14.34
N PHE A 172 -22.20 -6.05 -13.15
CA PHE A 172 -21.61 -6.63 -11.93
C PHE A 172 -21.95 -8.12 -11.81
N THR A 173 -21.20 -8.93 -12.53
CA THR A 173 -21.40 -10.38 -12.62
C THR A 173 -21.03 -11.12 -11.33
N ASP A 174 -21.49 -12.37 -11.21
CA ASP A 174 -21.17 -13.24 -10.09
C ASP A 174 -19.65 -13.50 -10.02
N GLU A 175 -19.01 -13.76 -11.16
CA GLU A 175 -17.58 -14.01 -11.26
C GLU A 175 -16.74 -12.80 -10.82
N MET A 176 -17.19 -11.58 -11.16
CA MET A 176 -16.57 -10.34 -10.73
C MET A 176 -16.66 -10.18 -9.22
N TYR A 177 -17.86 -10.31 -8.65
CA TYR A 177 -18.10 -10.21 -7.21
C TYR A 177 -17.24 -11.19 -6.43
N GLU A 178 -17.20 -12.45 -6.87
CA GLU A 178 -16.41 -13.48 -6.20
C GLU A 178 -14.91 -13.26 -6.32
N ALA A 179 -14.41 -12.88 -7.50
CA ALA A 179 -12.99 -12.61 -7.71
C ALA A 179 -12.51 -11.41 -6.89
N SER A 180 -13.29 -10.32 -6.92
CA SER A 180 -13.00 -9.13 -6.15
C SER A 180 -13.06 -9.40 -4.65
N ALA A 181 -14.06 -10.15 -4.18
CA ALA A 181 -14.16 -10.50 -2.76
C ALA A 181 -12.97 -11.34 -2.28
N ARG A 182 -12.47 -12.28 -3.09
CA ARG A 182 -11.23 -13.04 -2.79
C ARG A 182 -10.01 -12.13 -2.76
N LEU A 183 -9.91 -11.19 -3.69
CA LEU A 183 -8.83 -10.20 -3.74
C LEU A 183 -8.86 -9.32 -2.48
N THR A 184 -9.98 -8.68 -2.17
CA THR A 184 -10.13 -7.85 -0.96
C THR A 184 -9.83 -8.63 0.31
N ALA A 185 -10.35 -9.86 0.46
CA ALA A 185 -10.03 -10.68 1.63
C ALA A 185 -8.52 -10.96 1.78
N ARG A 186 -7.79 -11.17 0.66
CA ARG A 186 -6.32 -11.36 0.68
C ARG A 186 -5.57 -10.08 1.01
N VAL A 187 -6.01 -8.93 0.48
CA VAL A 187 -5.44 -7.62 0.83
C VAL A 187 -5.63 -7.35 2.32
N CYS A 188 -6.85 -7.53 2.83
CA CYS A 188 -7.16 -7.31 4.23
C CYS A 188 -6.35 -8.23 5.15
N ALA A 189 -6.21 -9.52 4.81
CA ALA A 189 -5.41 -10.46 5.58
C ALA A 189 -3.90 -10.12 5.58
N ARG A 190 -3.39 -9.50 4.51
CA ARG A 190 -1.97 -9.09 4.41
C ARG A 190 -1.65 -7.92 5.32
N TYR A 191 -2.56 -6.95 5.41
CA TYR A 191 -2.35 -5.69 6.13
C TYR A 191 -3.12 -5.58 7.45
N ASP A 192 -3.76 -6.66 7.91
CA ASP A 192 -4.63 -6.70 9.09
C ASP A 192 -5.76 -5.65 9.06
N ILE A 193 -6.36 -5.47 7.89
CA ILE A 193 -7.49 -4.56 7.71
C ILE A 193 -8.77 -5.25 8.20
N PRO A 194 -9.57 -4.62 9.07
CA PRO A 194 -10.88 -5.14 9.47
C PRO A 194 -11.82 -5.38 8.28
N LEU A 195 -12.59 -6.47 8.34
CA LEU A 195 -13.55 -6.86 7.28
C LEU A 195 -14.92 -6.19 7.48
N ASP A 196 -14.92 -4.86 7.55
CA ASP A 196 -16.09 -4.02 7.75
C ASP A 196 -16.18 -2.87 6.74
N ARG A 197 -17.27 -2.11 6.82
CA ARG A 197 -17.56 -0.99 5.91
C ARG A 197 -16.90 0.32 6.32
N GLU A 198 -16.15 0.35 7.41
CA GLU A 198 -15.31 1.50 7.77
C GLU A 198 -13.94 1.42 7.07
N HIS A 199 -13.52 0.21 6.67
CA HIS A 199 -12.21 -0.02 6.04
C HIS A 199 -12.29 -0.59 4.61
N ILE A 200 -13.43 -1.13 4.22
CA ILE A 200 -13.70 -1.45 2.81
C ILE A 200 -14.71 -0.41 2.38
N LEU A 201 -14.33 0.51 1.50
CA LEU A 201 -15.07 1.70 1.10
C LEU A 201 -15.38 1.66 -0.39
N GLY A 202 -16.44 2.32 -0.82
CA GLY A 202 -16.65 2.74 -2.20
C GLY A 202 -15.99 4.09 -2.45
N HIS A 203 -15.64 4.39 -3.68
CA HIS A 203 -15.03 5.68 -4.02
C HIS A 203 -15.90 6.88 -3.61
N VAL A 204 -17.22 6.77 -3.75
CA VAL A 204 -18.23 7.75 -3.32
C VAL A 204 -18.20 8.07 -1.82
N GLU A 205 -17.61 7.20 -1.01
CA GLU A 205 -17.46 7.40 0.44
C GLU A 205 -16.17 8.14 0.80
N VAL A 206 -15.28 8.38 -0.18
CA VAL A 206 -14.04 9.14 0.04
C VAL A 206 -14.37 10.62 0.22
N PRO A 207 -13.90 11.27 1.31
CA PRO A 207 -14.17 12.68 1.56
C PRO A 207 -13.67 13.59 0.43
N GLY A 208 -14.56 14.47 -0.03
CA GLY A 208 -14.26 15.47 -1.06
C GLY A 208 -14.26 14.94 -2.48
N THR A 209 -14.65 13.68 -2.70
CA THR A 209 -14.85 13.14 -4.04
C THR A 209 -16.06 13.76 -4.72
N ASP A 210 -15.98 13.95 -6.05
CA ASP A 210 -17.12 14.24 -6.93
C ASP A 210 -17.60 12.99 -7.69
N HIS A 211 -16.99 11.84 -7.40
CA HIS A 211 -17.32 10.55 -8.00
C HIS A 211 -18.51 9.88 -7.31
N THR A 212 -19.22 9.04 -8.07
CA THR A 212 -20.41 8.30 -7.62
C THR A 212 -20.20 6.78 -7.58
N ASP A 213 -19.03 6.28 -7.99
CA ASP A 213 -18.74 4.85 -8.02
C ASP A 213 -18.51 4.26 -6.62
N PRO A 214 -18.85 2.98 -6.37
CA PRO A 214 -19.35 1.98 -7.32
C PRO A 214 -20.85 2.08 -7.65
N GLY A 215 -21.55 3.10 -7.13
CA GLY A 215 -22.94 3.40 -7.45
C GLY A 215 -23.96 2.51 -6.73
N GLU A 216 -25.24 2.86 -6.89
CA GLU A 216 -26.36 2.17 -6.24
C GLU A 216 -26.56 0.73 -6.71
N GLY A 217 -26.06 0.39 -7.91
CA GLY A 217 -26.08 -0.97 -8.45
C GLY A 217 -25.14 -1.94 -7.73
N TRP A 218 -24.19 -1.45 -6.93
CA TRP A 218 -23.26 -2.29 -6.20
C TRP A 218 -23.88 -2.83 -4.91
N ASP A 219 -24.15 -4.14 -4.88
CA ASP A 219 -24.68 -4.85 -3.72
C ASP A 219 -23.59 -5.07 -2.64
N TRP A 220 -23.50 -4.13 -1.71
CA TRP A 220 -22.57 -4.17 -0.58
C TRP A 220 -22.81 -5.35 0.37
N ASP A 221 -24.06 -5.73 0.62
CA ASP A 221 -24.38 -6.83 1.54
C ASP A 221 -23.89 -8.16 0.99
N ARG A 222 -24.15 -8.39 -0.30
CA ARG A 222 -23.59 -9.51 -1.05
C ARG A 222 -22.07 -9.49 -1.04
N TYR A 223 -21.47 -8.35 -1.37
CA TYR A 223 -20.02 -8.23 -1.46
C TYR A 223 -19.34 -8.57 -0.13
N MET A 224 -19.80 -7.96 0.96
CA MET A 224 -19.24 -8.17 2.29
C MET A 224 -19.44 -9.59 2.81
N LYS A 225 -20.55 -10.26 2.44
CA LYS A 225 -20.75 -11.69 2.71
C LYS A 225 -19.71 -12.54 1.99
N LEU A 226 -19.43 -12.25 0.71
CA LEU A 226 -18.42 -12.97 -0.07
C LEU A 226 -17.00 -12.72 0.48
N VAL A 227 -16.66 -11.49 0.86
CA VAL A 227 -15.35 -11.15 1.46
C VAL A 227 -15.12 -11.96 2.74
N ARG A 228 -16.10 -12.00 3.65
CA ARG A 228 -15.99 -12.79 4.90
C ARG A 228 -15.93 -14.30 4.65
N ALA A 229 -16.69 -14.80 3.67
CA ALA A 229 -16.63 -16.20 3.28
C ALA A 229 -15.26 -16.58 2.70
N ALA A 230 -14.71 -15.73 1.83
CA ALA A 230 -13.38 -15.88 1.27
C ALA A 230 -12.32 -15.86 2.36
N ALA A 231 -12.39 -14.96 3.34
CA ALA A 231 -11.46 -14.93 4.47
C ALA A 231 -11.49 -16.22 5.31
N THR A 232 -12.68 -16.74 5.62
CA THR A 232 -12.84 -18.00 6.37
C THR A 232 -12.23 -19.20 5.64
N ALA A 233 -12.42 -19.27 4.32
CA ALA A 233 -11.86 -20.35 3.49
C ALA A 233 -10.32 -20.33 3.48
N GLN A 234 -9.70 -19.16 3.61
CA GLN A 234 -8.24 -19.04 3.71
C GLN A 234 -7.72 -19.67 5.00
N THR A 235 -8.30 -19.32 6.14
CA THR A 235 -7.90 -19.86 7.45
C THR A 235 -8.01 -21.39 7.50
N SER A 236 -9.03 -21.96 6.84
CA SER A 236 -9.25 -23.40 6.79
C SER A 236 -8.24 -24.17 5.92
N THR A 237 -7.56 -23.49 4.99
CA THR A 237 -6.53 -24.10 4.13
C THR A 237 -5.14 -24.09 4.79
N THR A 238 -4.95 -23.21 5.79
CA THR A 238 -3.70 -23.03 6.52
C THR A 238 -3.65 -23.76 7.87
N ALA A 239 -4.79 -24.27 8.36
CA ALA A 239 -4.93 -25.03 9.60
C ALA A 239 -4.77 -26.53 9.37
#